data_AF-D3K0Z4-F1
#
_entry.id   AF-D3K0Z4-F1
#
_cell.length_a   1.000
_cell.length_b   1.000
_cell.length_c   1.000
_cell.angle_alpha   90.00
_cell.angle_beta   90.00
_cell.angle_gamma   90.00
#
_symmetry.space_group_name_H-M   'P 1'
#
loop_
_entity.id
_entity.type
_entity.pdbx_description
1 polymer ?
#
loop_
_entity_poly.entity_id
_entity_poly.type
_entity_poly.pdbx_seq_one_letter_code
_entity_poly.pdbx_strand_id
1 'polypeptide(L)'
;VRSFGLAVRRRGFSNDYNPTINPNMNNEFSTAAFRFGHSLVQGTLALFSQNGQVSTVQLRNNFNAPYLIQNEGRFDDLVRSLVQFPSQTFDNFVTSDLSNHLFQTPEFRFGMDLMSLNIHRGRDHGMA
;
A
#
# COMPACT_ATOMS: atom_id res chain seq x y z
N VAL A 1 2.00 -21.44 -8.06
CA VAL A 1 0.64 -21.66 -7.51
C VAL A 1 0.39 -23.12 -7.13
N ARG A 2 0.40 -24.07 -8.08
CA ARG A 2 0.17 -25.50 -7.76
C ARG A 2 1.26 -26.13 -6.89
N SER A 3 2.52 -25.77 -7.10
CA SER A 3 3.67 -26.23 -6.30
C SER A 3 3.63 -25.81 -4.83
N PHE A 4 2.88 -24.75 -4.50
CA PHE A 4 2.74 -24.22 -3.14
C PHE A 4 1.41 -24.61 -2.49
N GLY A 5 0.61 -25.48 -3.11
CA GLY A 5 -0.71 -25.85 -2.59
C GLY A 5 -1.77 -24.73 -2.66
N LEU A 6 -1.46 -23.58 -3.25
CA LEU A 6 -2.33 -22.40 -3.31
C LEU A 6 -3.38 -22.46 -4.43
N ALA A 7 -3.63 -23.64 -4.99
CA ALA A 7 -4.65 -23.79 -6.03
C ALA A 7 -6.04 -23.87 -5.40
N VAL A 8 -6.96 -23.01 -5.85
CA VAL A 8 -8.34 -23.00 -5.35
C VAL A 8 -9.03 -24.33 -5.68
N ARG A 9 -9.69 -24.93 -4.68
CA ARG A 9 -10.50 -26.14 -4.89
C ARG A 9 -11.75 -25.78 -5.70
N ARG A 10 -12.12 -26.63 -6.66
CA ARG A 10 -13.32 -26.41 -7.48
C ARG A 10 -14.63 -26.51 -6.69
N ARG A 11 -14.62 -27.22 -5.56
CA ARG A 11 -15.75 -27.43 -4.64
C ARG A 11 -15.22 -27.71 -3.22
N GLY A 12 -16.03 -27.42 -2.21
CA GLY A 12 -15.71 -27.71 -0.80
C GLY A 12 -14.68 -26.77 -0.18
N PHE A 13 -14.13 -27.16 0.98
CA PHE A 13 -13.13 -26.41 1.73
C PHE A 13 -11.78 -27.16 1.81
N SER A 14 -10.72 -26.47 2.26
CA SER A 14 -9.42 -27.09 2.53
C SER A 14 -9.43 -27.85 3.86
N ASN A 15 -8.78 -29.01 3.89
CA ASN A 15 -8.55 -29.79 5.12
C ASN A 15 -7.10 -29.66 5.60
N ASP A 16 -6.37 -28.64 5.13
CA ASP A 16 -4.93 -28.49 5.37
C ASP A 16 -4.64 -27.78 6.71
N TYR A 17 -5.67 -27.60 7.55
CA TYR A 17 -5.52 -27.11 8.92
C TYR A 17 -4.65 -28.08 9.71
N ASN A 18 -3.60 -27.55 10.31
CA ASN A 18 -2.74 -28.28 11.20
C ASN A 18 -2.62 -27.51 12.53
N PRO A 19 -3.15 -28.05 13.65
CA PRO A 19 -3.12 -27.37 14.94
C PRO A 19 -1.72 -27.23 15.53
N THR A 20 -0.71 -27.91 14.96
CA THR A 20 0.68 -27.79 15.43
C THR A 20 1.45 -26.65 14.77
N ILE A 21 0.88 -26.01 13.75
CA ILE A 21 1.49 -24.83 13.12
C ILE A 21 1.27 -23.61 14.01
N ASN A 22 2.34 -22.87 14.28
CA ASN A 22 2.27 -21.55 14.88
C ASN A 22 1.88 -20.51 13.81
N PRO A 23 0.69 -19.87 13.91
CA PRO A 23 0.24 -18.90 12.92
C PRO A 23 0.79 -17.48 13.17
N ASN A 24 1.69 -17.30 14.14
CA ASN A 24 2.25 -16.00 14.45
C ASN A 24 3.04 -15.43 13.28
N MET A 25 2.98 -14.11 13.12
CA MET A 25 3.72 -13.39 12.10
C MET A 25 5.19 -13.30 12.48
N ASN A 26 6.07 -13.67 11.56
CA ASN A 26 7.50 -13.50 11.74
C ASN A 26 7.90 -12.02 11.76
N ASN A 27 8.92 -11.68 12.54
CA ASN A 27 9.38 -10.30 12.70
C ASN A 27 9.96 -9.75 11.38
N GLU A 28 10.73 -10.56 10.65
CA GLU A 28 11.31 -10.21 9.36
C GLU A 28 10.24 -9.96 8.28
N PHE A 29 9.11 -10.65 8.38
CA PHE A 29 8.00 -10.45 7.45
C PHE A 29 7.36 -9.07 7.61
N SER A 30 7.02 -8.67 8.85
CA SER A 30 6.37 -7.38 9.14
C SER A 30 7.34 -6.19 9.08
N THR A 31 8.60 -6.41 9.43
CA THR A 31 9.61 -5.36 9.53
C THR A 31 10.30 -5.06 8.21
N ALA A 32 10.53 -6.08 7.37
CA ALA A 32 11.27 -5.93 6.12
C ALA A 32 10.49 -6.41 4.91
N ALA A 33 10.20 -7.72 4.81
CA ALA A 33 9.78 -8.34 3.56
C ALA A 33 8.46 -7.75 3.02
N PHE A 34 7.43 -7.63 3.85
CA PHE A 34 6.10 -7.16 3.43
C PHE A 34 6.04 -5.64 3.20
N ARG A 35 7.14 -4.91 3.47
CA ARG A 35 7.25 -3.48 3.16
C ARG A 35 7.62 -3.20 1.70
N PHE A 36 7.84 -4.24 0.89
CA PHE A 36 8.01 -4.11 -0.56
C PHE A 36 6.88 -3.30 -1.20
N GLY A 37 5.66 -3.38 -0.65
CA GLY A 37 4.49 -2.65 -1.10
C GLY A 37 4.69 -1.12 -1.16
N HIS A 38 5.61 -0.54 -0.39
CA HIS A 38 5.89 0.90 -0.45
C HIS A 38 6.50 1.35 -1.78
N SER A 39 7.23 0.47 -2.50
CA SER A 39 7.72 0.74 -3.87
C SER A 39 6.58 0.78 -4.90
N LEU A 40 5.47 0.07 -4.61
CA LEU A 40 4.32 -0.04 -5.52
C LEU A 40 3.38 1.18 -5.45
N VAL A 41 3.59 2.09 -4.49
CA VAL A 41 2.70 3.22 -4.24
C VAL A 41 2.93 4.35 -5.24
N GLN A 42 1.84 4.79 -5.87
CA GLN A 42 1.79 5.96 -6.73
C GLN A 42 1.82 7.26 -5.90
N GLY A 43 2.63 8.25 -6.31
CA GLY A 43 2.59 9.59 -5.71
C GLY A 43 1.38 10.43 -6.14
N THR A 44 0.72 10.03 -7.22
CA THR A 44 -0.39 10.76 -7.81
C THR A 44 -1.37 9.76 -8.40
N LEU A 45 -2.66 9.97 -8.15
CA LEU A 45 -3.72 9.13 -8.66
C LEU A 45 -4.68 9.99 -9.47
N ALA A 46 -4.92 9.60 -10.71
CA ALA A 46 -6.03 10.16 -11.48
C ALA A 46 -7.33 9.48 -11.04
N LEU A 47 -8.40 10.27 -10.94
CA LEU A 47 -9.73 9.85 -10.53
C LEU A 47 -10.70 10.01 -11.69
N PHE A 48 -11.28 8.89 -12.10
CA PHE A 48 -12.21 8.81 -13.22
C PHE A 48 -13.65 8.85 -12.76
N SER A 49 -14.37 9.90 -13.13
CA SER A 49 -15.81 9.99 -12.91
C SER A 49 -16.59 9.12 -13.90
N GLN A 50 -17.87 8.91 -13.59
CA GLN A 50 -18.77 8.14 -14.45
C GLN A 50 -18.94 8.72 -15.86
N ASN A 51 -18.88 10.05 -15.99
CA ASN A 51 -18.99 10.75 -17.28
C ASN A 51 -17.64 10.87 -18.02
N GLY A 52 -16.58 10.22 -17.52
CA GLY A 52 -15.25 10.21 -18.14
C GLY A 52 -14.40 11.45 -17.84
N GLN A 53 -14.82 12.32 -16.93
CA GLN A 53 -13.97 13.40 -16.43
C GLN A 53 -12.84 12.83 -15.59
N VAL A 54 -11.67 13.44 -15.70
CA VAL A 54 -10.48 13.06 -14.96
C VAL A 54 -10.11 14.18 -14.02
N SER A 55 -10.03 13.88 -12.73
CA SER A 55 -9.38 14.73 -11.74
C SER A 55 -8.10 14.06 -11.24
N THR A 56 -7.23 14.77 -10.53
CA THR A 56 -5.98 14.21 -10.03
C THR A 56 -5.83 14.54 -8.55
N VAL A 57 -5.37 13.56 -7.77
CA VAL A 57 -5.08 13.72 -6.36
C VAL A 57 -3.63 13.35 -6.09
N GLN A 58 -2.97 14.16 -5.28
CA GLN A 58 -1.58 13.95 -4.90
C GLN A 58 -1.52 13.30 -3.52
N LEU A 59 -0.75 12.23 -3.38
CA LEU A 59 -0.74 11.40 -2.18
C LEU A 59 -0.37 12.22 -0.93
N ARG A 60 0.65 13.09 -1.03
CA ARG A 60 1.12 13.91 0.10
C ARG A 60 0.05 14.81 0.74
N ASN A 61 -0.96 15.21 -0.04
CA ASN A 61 -2.05 16.06 0.43
C ASN A 61 -3.24 15.25 0.98
N ASN A 62 -3.20 13.92 0.84
CA ASN A 62 -4.33 13.03 1.06
C ASN A 62 -4.07 11.91 2.08
N PHE A 63 -2.97 12.00 2.83
CA PHE A 63 -2.81 11.19 4.04
C PHE A 63 -3.83 11.61 5.09
N ASN A 64 -4.55 10.66 5.70
CA ASN A 64 -5.57 10.92 6.71
C ASN A 64 -6.65 11.93 6.25
N ALA A 65 -7.03 11.90 4.97
CA ALA A 65 -7.98 12.82 4.35
C ALA A 65 -9.34 12.15 4.08
N PRO A 66 -10.19 11.92 5.11
CA PRO A 66 -11.49 11.27 4.92
C PRO A 66 -12.42 12.05 3.98
N TYR A 67 -12.27 13.38 3.93
CA TYR A 67 -13.03 14.27 3.03
C TYR A 67 -12.90 13.88 1.55
N LEU A 68 -11.85 13.15 1.17
CA LEU A 68 -11.62 12.73 -0.21
C LEU A 68 -12.75 11.87 -0.79
N ILE A 69 -13.33 11.02 0.07
CA ILE A 69 -14.36 10.03 -0.28
C ILE A 69 -15.75 10.39 0.25
N GLN A 70 -15.87 11.46 1.03
CA GLN A 70 -17.14 11.88 1.63
C GLN A 70 -18.10 12.51 0.62
N ASN A 71 -17.58 13.18 -0.41
CA ASN A 71 -18.45 13.76 -1.44
C ASN A 71 -19.03 12.64 -2.32
N GLU A 72 -20.29 12.82 -2.72
CA GLU A 72 -21.00 11.87 -3.59
C GLU A 72 -20.20 11.55 -4.87
N GLY A 73 -20.18 10.27 -5.25
CA GLY A 73 -19.48 9.77 -6.43
C GLY A 73 -17.96 9.58 -6.27
N ARG A 74 -17.29 10.24 -5.30
CA ARG A 74 -15.83 10.19 -5.15
C ARG A 74 -15.28 8.81 -4.84
N PHE A 75 -15.99 8.04 -4.04
CA PHE A 75 -15.59 6.68 -3.73
C PHE A 75 -15.60 5.80 -4.98
N ASP A 76 -16.65 5.91 -5.81
CA ASP A 76 -16.73 5.17 -7.06
C ASP A 76 -15.63 5.60 -8.04
N ASP A 77 -15.31 6.90 -8.09
CA ASP A 77 -14.20 7.41 -8.91
C ASP A 77 -12.87 6.79 -8.49
N LEU A 78 -12.64 6.67 -7.19
CA LEU A 78 -11.46 6.01 -6.63
C LEU A 78 -11.42 4.52 -7.01
N VAL A 79 -12.53 3.80 -6.84
CA VAL A 79 -12.62 2.38 -7.20
C VAL A 79 -12.35 2.16 -8.69
N ARG A 80 -12.96 2.96 -9.58
CA ARG A 80 -12.70 2.92 -11.03
C ARG A 80 -11.22 3.13 -11.35
N SER A 81 -10.58 4.02 -10.62
CA SER A 81 -9.17 4.33 -10.82
C SER A 81 -8.26 3.21 -10.35
N LEU A 82 -8.56 2.58 -9.21
CA LEU A 82 -7.79 1.45 -8.68
C LEU A 82 -7.87 0.19 -9.56
N VAL A 83 -8.96 0.00 -10.31
CA VAL A 83 -9.07 -1.13 -11.26
C VAL A 83 -8.43 -0.83 -12.63
N GLN A 84 -8.16 0.44 -12.95
CA GLN A 84 -7.64 0.86 -14.25
C GLN A 84 -6.14 1.17 -14.23
N PHE A 85 -5.62 1.76 -13.15
CA PHE A 85 -4.21 2.13 -13.06
C PHE A 85 -3.33 0.98 -12.57
N PRO A 86 -2.16 0.75 -13.21
CA PRO A 86 -1.16 -0.14 -12.67
C PRO A 86 -0.52 0.48 -11.40
N SER A 87 -0.08 -0.40 -10.49
CA SER A 87 0.83 0.00 -9.42
C SER A 87 2.17 0.46 -9.99
N GLN A 88 2.98 1.12 -9.16
CA GLN A 88 4.41 1.29 -9.48
C GLN A 88 5.12 -0.07 -9.52
N THR A 89 6.33 -0.07 -10.07
CA THR A 89 7.16 -1.27 -10.20
C THR A 89 7.73 -1.67 -8.84
N PHE A 90 7.90 -2.97 -8.61
CA PHE A 90 8.69 -3.44 -7.48
C PHE A 90 10.18 -3.21 -7.78
N ASP A 91 10.75 -2.15 -7.23
CA ASP A 91 12.15 -1.80 -7.37
C ASP A 91 12.65 -1.00 -6.14
N ASN A 92 13.85 -0.43 -6.25
CA ASN A 92 14.49 0.34 -5.18
C ASN A 92 14.03 1.80 -5.10
N PHE A 93 13.06 2.20 -5.93
CA PHE A 93 12.53 3.54 -5.98
C PHE A 93 11.19 3.62 -5.25
N VAL A 94 10.97 4.78 -4.63
CA VAL A 94 9.72 5.11 -3.95
C VAL A 94 9.38 6.55 -4.30
N THR A 95 8.09 6.84 -4.45
CA THR A 95 7.62 8.20 -4.67
C THR A 95 8.11 9.17 -3.58
N SER A 96 8.45 10.40 -4.01
CA SER A 96 8.81 11.49 -3.09
C SER A 96 7.74 11.79 -2.04
N ASP A 97 6.47 11.46 -2.34
CA ASP A 97 5.35 11.63 -1.42
C ASP A 97 5.47 10.74 -0.17
N LEU A 98 6.17 9.61 -0.27
CA LEU A 98 6.48 8.75 0.88
C LEU A 98 7.88 9.00 1.46
N SER A 99 8.86 9.40 0.65
CA SER A 99 10.24 9.57 1.13
C SER A 99 10.57 10.98 1.64
N ASN A 100 9.76 12.00 1.36
CA ASN A 100 10.02 13.38 1.78
C ASN A 100 8.80 14.11 2.34
N HIS A 101 7.60 13.57 2.09
CA HIS A 101 6.35 14.25 2.40
C HIS A 101 5.35 13.34 3.13
N LEU A 102 5.82 12.24 3.74
CA LEU A 102 4.95 11.35 4.51
C LEU A 102 4.36 12.13 5.69
N PHE A 103 3.02 12.18 5.76
CA PHE A 103 2.28 12.94 6.76
C PHE A 103 2.74 14.40 6.91
N GLN A 104 3.15 15.04 5.81
CA GLN A 104 3.48 16.47 5.81
C GLN A 104 2.27 17.29 6.27
N THR A 105 2.49 18.21 7.21
CA THR A 105 1.48 19.17 7.66
C THR A 105 1.69 20.53 6.99
N PRO A 106 0.66 21.40 6.94
CA PRO A 106 0.77 22.72 6.31
C PRO A 106 1.82 23.64 6.96
N GLU A 107 2.15 23.43 8.24
CA GLU A 107 3.14 24.27 8.94
C GLU A 107 4.56 24.08 8.41
N PHE A 108 4.88 22.92 7.84
CA PHE A 108 6.23 22.56 7.41
C PHE A 108 6.29 22.27 5.91
N ARG A 109 7.42 22.62 5.29
CA ARG A 109 7.67 22.36 3.86
C ARG A 109 8.15 20.94 3.56
N PHE A 110 8.29 20.11 4.60
CA PHE A 110 8.75 18.72 4.52
C PHE A 110 7.88 17.85 5.43
N GLY A 111 7.83 16.56 5.13
CA GLY A 111 7.24 15.53 5.98
C GLY A 111 8.31 14.53 6.44
N MET A 112 7.85 13.37 6.88
CA MET A 112 8.75 12.27 7.22
C MET A 112 9.23 11.53 5.97
N ASP A 113 10.26 10.70 6.16
CA ASP A 113 10.79 9.78 5.17
C ASP A 113 10.46 8.34 5.57
N LEU A 114 9.52 7.71 4.85
CA LEU A 114 9.12 6.33 5.09
C LEU A 114 10.28 5.33 4.92
N MET A 115 11.22 5.58 4.01
CA MET A 115 12.33 4.67 3.75
C MET A 115 13.36 4.75 4.87
N SER A 116 13.66 5.96 5.34
CA SER A 116 14.45 6.14 6.56
C SER A 116 13.78 5.47 7.77
N LEU A 117 12.46 5.57 7.92
CA LEU A 117 11.71 4.87 8.98
C LEU A 117 11.78 3.34 8.83
N ASN A 118 11.72 2.80 7.62
CA ASN A 118 11.87 1.36 7.37
C ASN A 118 13.27 0.87 7.78
N ILE A 119 14.33 1.58 7.38
CA ILE A 119 15.72 1.24 7.74
C ILE A 119 15.91 1.32 9.26
N HIS A 120 15.43 2.41 9.88
CA HIS A 120 15.52 2.57 11.33
C HIS A 120 14.78 1.45 12.06
N ARG A 121 13.58 1.08 11.61
CA ARG A 121 12.81 -0.03 12.21
C ARG A 121 13.50 -1.38 12.02
N GLY A 122 14.14 -1.61 10.88
CA GLY A 122 14.96 -2.80 10.65
C GLY A 122 16.09 -2.93 11.66
N ARG A 123 16.79 -1.83 11.96
CA ARG A 123 17.86 -1.80 12.98
C ARG A 123 17.32 -2.00 14.39
N ASP A 124 16.24 -1.29 14.73
CA ASP A 124 15.54 -1.38 16.02
C ASP A 124 15.12 -2.83 16.33
N HIS A 125 14.62 -3.55 15.33
CA HIS A 125 14.18 -4.93 15.48
C HIS A 125 15.30 -5.98 15.28
N GLY A 126 16.55 -5.55 15.07
CA GLY A 126 17.69 -6.45 14.91
C GLY A 126 17.62 -7.33 13.67
N MET A 127 17.12 -6.81 12.55
CA MET A 127 17.07 -7.55 11.27
C MET A 127 18.49 -7.84 10.76
N ALA A 128 18.71 -9.09 10.34
CA ALA A 128 19.98 -9.61 9.84
C ALA A 128 19.92 -9.88 8.32
#